data_AF-A0A402D1C1-F1
#
_entry.id   AF-A0A402D1C1-F1
#
_cell.length_a   1.000
_cell.length_b   1.000
_cell.length_c   1.000
_cell.angle_alpha   90.00
_cell.angle_beta   90.00
_cell.angle_gamma   90.00
#
_symmetry.space_group_name_H-M   'P 1'
#
loop_
_entity.id
_entity.type
_entity.pdbx_description
1 polymer ?
#
loop_
_entity_poly.entity_id
_entity_poly.type
_entity_poly.pdbx_seq_one_letter_code
_entity_poly.pdbx_strand_id
1 'polypeptide(L)'
;MVFSLLNQISNIPRQTLNLSGMNLSEKLTSGSFSYEKDVIGLHAAQKDLRRITFQRSYFPHSDFSNSNLEYDSLEYARAQHSIFNHASLNNIRAIDGQFDYCDFTNSQMAEADLSSASMQHANLNNVTFTDLKANSCNFRGASFTGSTMVGDFSSADLTDTTFDQSGIIIANSANTIHETYEWNIKGANLRGAHFENTAHFQNENYLNGSRNWMLAYYRPETAFKLFGQLGHNSRVPSKNFSYYQLKSPIELNECDMSSFNLDHSRLERVSILDSNLTDCNFNSAILRGVYFSGSPTDEKHVGVLALNIKFDGATLESSDDKTQTIFENYDLSGGTFANATITGVQFTNCVFNNVIFNGATLTDAQFTDCPQLNQILPGATGTWQVISNGVPHCYQRETKNAKVKLVPCSKSTPN
;
A
#
# COMPACT_ATOMS: atom_id res chain seq x y z
N MET A 1 29.35 27.18 -38.07
CA MET A 1 28.15 26.40 -38.47
C MET A 1 27.45 25.68 -37.31
N VAL A 2 28.02 25.64 -36.09
CA VAL A 2 27.46 24.86 -34.95
C VAL A 2 26.55 25.68 -34.02
N PHE A 3 26.67 27.01 -33.98
CA PHE A 3 25.70 27.88 -33.29
C PHE A 3 24.31 27.93 -33.97
N SER A 4 24.18 27.47 -35.23
CA SER A 4 22.91 27.50 -35.94
C SER A 4 22.03 26.28 -35.68
N LEU A 5 22.55 25.18 -35.11
CA LEU A 5 21.72 23.98 -34.90
C LEU A 5 20.73 24.18 -33.73
N LEU A 6 21.18 24.74 -32.59
CA LEU A 6 20.30 25.04 -31.45
C LEU A 6 19.24 26.11 -31.77
N ASN A 7 19.59 27.13 -32.57
CA ASN A 7 18.63 28.15 -33.05
C ASN A 7 17.75 27.68 -34.21
N GLN A 8 18.10 26.58 -34.88
CA GLN A 8 17.20 25.92 -35.84
C GLN A 8 16.23 24.96 -35.15
N ILE A 9 16.62 24.35 -34.01
CA ILE A 9 15.80 23.41 -33.23
C ILE A 9 14.66 24.10 -32.45
N SER A 10 14.69 25.43 -32.26
CA SER A 10 13.58 26.19 -31.65
C SER A 10 12.38 26.43 -32.58
N ASN A 11 12.54 26.21 -33.89
CA ASN A 11 11.54 26.54 -34.93
C ASN A 11 11.09 25.35 -35.80
N ILE A 12 11.41 24.10 -35.41
CA ILE A 12 10.97 22.92 -36.17
C ILE A 12 9.54 22.57 -35.74
N PRO A 13 8.58 22.45 -36.66
CA PRO A 13 7.20 22.07 -36.34
C PRO A 13 7.14 20.72 -35.61
N ARG A 14 6.03 20.45 -34.92
CA ARG A 14 5.62 19.26 -34.13
C ARG A 14 5.72 17.87 -34.81
N GLN A 15 6.62 17.68 -35.77
CA GLN A 15 6.93 16.41 -36.40
C GLN A 15 8.27 15.93 -35.84
N THR A 16 8.18 15.01 -34.87
CA THR A 16 9.19 14.00 -34.52
C THR A 16 10.60 14.31 -35.03
N LEU A 17 11.38 15.05 -34.25
CA LEU A 17 12.78 15.30 -34.55
C LEU A 17 13.55 14.01 -34.23
N ASN A 18 13.74 13.17 -35.25
CA ASN A 18 14.49 11.93 -35.12
C ASN A 18 15.98 12.22 -34.88
N LEU A 19 16.38 12.40 -33.61
CA LEU A 19 17.78 12.43 -33.19
C LEU A 19 18.34 11.03 -32.90
N SER A 20 17.62 9.95 -33.28
CA SER A 20 18.13 8.59 -33.08
C SER A 20 19.45 8.42 -33.84
N GLY A 21 20.48 7.95 -33.12
CA GLY A 21 21.83 7.85 -33.68
C GLY A 21 22.66 9.14 -33.67
N MET A 22 22.15 10.28 -33.21
CA MET A 22 22.98 11.48 -33.07
C MET A 22 24.01 11.32 -31.96
N ASN A 23 25.29 11.27 -32.34
CA ASN A 23 26.41 11.35 -31.41
C ASN A 23 26.65 12.81 -31.04
N LEU A 24 26.40 13.18 -29.78
CA LEU A 24 26.69 14.50 -29.22
C LEU A 24 28.21 14.69 -29.00
N SER A 25 29.07 14.30 -29.95
CA SER A 25 30.55 14.38 -29.85
C SER A 25 31.08 15.81 -29.83
N GLU A 26 30.28 16.80 -30.23
CA GLU A 26 30.63 18.22 -30.11
C GLU A 26 29.74 18.92 -29.09
N LYS A 27 30.28 19.03 -27.86
CA LYS A 27 29.95 19.97 -26.77
C LYS A 27 28.60 20.69 -26.87
N LEU A 28 27.54 20.05 -26.39
CA LEU A 28 26.45 20.78 -25.74
C LEU A 28 26.99 21.31 -24.42
N THR A 29 27.30 22.61 -24.34
CA THR A 29 27.81 23.25 -23.10
C THR A 29 26.75 23.99 -22.30
N SER A 30 25.56 24.13 -22.89
CA SER A 30 24.34 24.72 -22.30
C SER A 30 23.19 24.63 -23.31
N GLY A 31 21.96 24.44 -22.85
CA GLY A 31 20.79 24.41 -23.72
C GLY A 31 19.51 24.02 -22.98
N SER A 32 18.35 24.24 -23.61
CA SER A 32 17.06 23.83 -23.06
C SER A 32 16.34 22.99 -24.10
N PHE A 33 16.12 21.71 -23.81
CA PHE A 33 15.09 20.90 -24.47
C PHE A 33 13.76 21.15 -23.73
N SER A 34 13.31 22.42 -23.71
CA SER A 34 11.98 22.75 -23.23
C SER A 34 10.96 22.64 -24.37
N TYR A 35 9.75 22.23 -23.99
CA TYR A 35 8.53 22.13 -24.80
C TYR A 35 8.50 20.95 -25.80
N GLU A 36 7.64 19.97 -25.53
CA GLU A 36 7.06 18.97 -26.46
C GLU A 36 8.02 18.50 -27.58
N LYS A 37 9.21 18.02 -27.22
CA LYS A 37 10.16 17.43 -28.17
C LYS A 37 10.26 15.93 -27.95
N ASP A 38 9.84 15.20 -28.98
CA ASP A 38 10.02 13.77 -29.10
C ASP A 38 11.42 13.48 -29.63
N VAL A 39 12.28 12.95 -28.75
CA VAL A 39 13.65 12.54 -29.02
C VAL A 39 13.80 11.06 -28.68
N ILE A 40 13.20 10.21 -29.51
CA ILE A 40 13.24 8.75 -29.31
C ILE A 40 14.65 8.23 -29.62
N GLY A 41 15.23 7.44 -28.69
CA GLY A 41 16.51 6.78 -28.92
C GLY A 41 17.73 7.72 -28.96
N LEU A 42 17.76 8.74 -28.11
CA LEU A 42 18.89 9.66 -28.03
C LEU A 42 20.16 8.92 -27.57
N HIS A 43 21.28 9.07 -28.26
CA HIS A 43 22.58 8.51 -27.84
C HIS A 43 23.44 9.60 -27.17
N ALA A 44 23.31 9.72 -25.85
CA ALA A 44 23.99 10.70 -25.00
C ALA A 44 24.93 10.07 -23.96
N ALA A 45 25.37 8.82 -24.19
CA ALA A 45 26.32 8.15 -23.33
C ALA A 45 27.63 8.93 -23.15
N GLN A 46 28.18 8.92 -21.93
CA GLN A 46 29.46 9.53 -21.54
C GLN A 46 29.53 11.06 -21.72
N LYS A 47 28.40 11.74 -21.86
CA LYS A 47 28.36 13.20 -22.08
C LYS A 47 28.25 13.97 -20.77
N ASP A 48 28.88 15.14 -20.73
CA ASP A 48 28.57 16.17 -19.73
C ASP A 48 27.35 16.95 -20.24
N LEU A 49 26.20 16.70 -19.62
CA LEU A 49 24.91 17.27 -19.98
C LEU A 49 24.45 18.31 -18.96
N ARG A 50 25.26 18.62 -17.94
CA ARG A 50 24.91 19.61 -16.91
C ARG A 50 24.48 20.92 -17.55
N ARG A 51 23.44 21.52 -16.97
CA ARG A 51 22.77 22.74 -17.44
C ARG A 51 21.96 22.52 -18.71
N ILE A 52 21.50 21.30 -18.94
CA ILE A 52 20.52 20.96 -19.97
C ILE A 52 19.19 20.64 -19.28
N THR A 53 18.15 21.41 -19.59
CA THR A 53 16.81 21.05 -19.11
C THR A 53 16.10 20.15 -20.11
N PHE A 54 15.53 19.07 -19.58
CA PHE A 54 14.70 18.07 -20.27
C PHE A 54 13.24 18.14 -19.77
N GLN A 55 12.84 19.26 -19.15
CA GLN A 55 11.50 19.43 -18.59
C GLN A 55 10.43 19.23 -19.68
N ARG A 56 9.44 18.37 -19.40
CA ARG A 56 8.34 18.00 -20.33
C ARG A 56 8.81 17.42 -21.67
N SER A 57 10.02 16.87 -21.76
CA SER A 57 10.49 16.23 -22.99
C SER A 57 10.13 14.74 -23.03
N TYR A 58 10.01 14.19 -24.24
CA TYR A 58 9.71 12.77 -24.48
C TYR A 58 10.92 12.13 -25.14
N PHE A 59 11.60 11.21 -24.47
CA PHE A 59 12.81 10.59 -24.97
C PHE A 59 12.95 9.11 -24.59
N PRO A 60 11.95 8.27 -24.88
CA PRO A 60 12.02 6.85 -24.52
C PRO A 60 13.16 6.15 -25.28
N HIS A 61 13.62 5.03 -24.71
CA HIS A 61 14.69 4.19 -25.28
C HIS A 61 16.03 4.93 -25.51
N SER A 62 16.27 6.01 -24.77
CA SER A 62 17.50 6.80 -24.91
C SER A 62 18.62 6.26 -24.05
N ASP A 63 19.87 6.47 -24.46
CA ASP A 63 21.08 6.06 -23.75
C ASP A 63 21.80 7.29 -23.16
N PHE A 64 21.73 7.40 -21.84
CA PHE A 64 22.44 8.36 -20.99
C PHE A 64 23.50 7.67 -20.13
N SER A 65 23.92 6.46 -20.48
CA SER A 65 24.89 5.69 -19.69
C SER A 65 26.17 6.49 -19.45
N ASN A 66 26.69 6.48 -18.22
CA ASN A 66 27.92 7.19 -17.83
C ASN A 66 27.91 8.72 -18.07
N SER A 67 26.73 9.33 -18.27
CA SER A 67 26.64 10.78 -18.49
C SER A 67 26.53 11.56 -17.17
N ASN A 68 26.77 12.87 -17.22
CA ASN A 68 26.61 13.77 -16.08
C ASN A 68 25.41 14.69 -16.31
N LEU A 69 24.35 14.50 -15.53
CA LEU A 69 23.12 15.30 -15.51
C LEU A 69 22.92 16.00 -14.15
N GLU A 70 24.00 16.24 -13.40
CA GLU A 70 23.90 16.89 -12.08
C GLU A 70 23.17 18.23 -12.19
N TYR A 71 22.25 18.48 -11.25
CA TYR A 71 21.43 19.69 -11.16
C TYR A 71 20.45 19.93 -12.33
N ASP A 72 20.30 19.00 -13.26
CA ASP A 72 19.36 19.17 -14.36
C ASP A 72 17.90 18.99 -13.92
N SER A 73 16.99 19.49 -14.76
CA SER A 73 15.55 19.33 -14.56
C SER A 73 14.95 18.41 -15.62
N LEU A 74 14.42 17.29 -15.15
CA LEU A 74 13.65 16.27 -15.86
C LEU A 74 12.16 16.30 -15.42
N GLU A 75 11.68 17.41 -14.86
CA GLU A 75 10.29 17.48 -14.38
C GLU A 75 9.30 17.19 -15.53
N TYR A 76 8.32 16.33 -15.28
CA TYR A 76 7.34 15.87 -16.27
C TYR A 76 7.96 15.20 -17.52
N ALA A 77 9.24 14.82 -17.49
CA ALA A 77 9.89 14.11 -18.58
C ALA A 77 9.28 12.72 -18.75
N ARG A 78 9.31 12.20 -19.99
CA ARG A 78 8.88 10.84 -20.31
C ARG A 78 10.02 10.10 -20.98
N ALA A 79 10.66 9.24 -20.22
CA ALA A 79 11.93 8.60 -20.57
C ALA A 79 11.85 7.07 -20.52
N GLN A 80 10.65 6.48 -20.64
CA GLN A 80 10.46 5.04 -20.45
C GLN A 80 11.47 4.21 -21.24
N HIS A 81 11.95 3.11 -20.64
CA HIS A 81 12.94 2.21 -21.23
C HIS A 81 14.31 2.85 -21.57
N SER A 82 14.63 4.03 -21.01
CA SER A 82 15.94 4.64 -21.20
C SER A 82 16.99 4.06 -20.25
N ILE A 83 18.26 4.24 -20.61
CA ILE A 83 19.42 3.72 -19.89
C ILE A 83 20.15 4.89 -19.24
N PHE A 84 20.29 4.87 -17.93
CA PHE A 84 21.00 5.83 -17.09
C PHE A 84 22.08 5.14 -16.22
N ASN A 85 22.47 3.92 -16.55
CA ASN A 85 23.45 3.19 -15.76
C ASN A 85 24.78 3.95 -15.66
N HIS A 86 25.36 3.98 -14.46
CA HIS A 86 26.56 4.75 -14.12
C HIS A 86 26.46 6.27 -14.34
N ALA A 87 25.28 6.84 -14.58
CA ALA A 87 25.13 8.29 -14.72
C ALA A 87 25.29 9.02 -13.37
N SER A 88 25.78 10.25 -13.40
CA SER A 88 25.70 11.17 -12.26
C SER A 88 24.43 11.99 -12.38
N LEU A 89 23.51 11.78 -11.44
CA LEU A 89 22.17 12.37 -11.35
C LEU A 89 21.99 13.08 -9.99
N ASN A 90 23.09 13.47 -9.34
CA ASN A 90 23.02 14.16 -8.05
C ASN A 90 22.27 15.48 -8.22
N ASN A 91 21.41 15.83 -7.26
CA ASN A 91 20.57 17.03 -7.26
C ASN A 91 19.61 17.14 -8.46
N ILE A 92 19.31 16.04 -9.14
CA ILE A 92 18.36 16.05 -10.27
C ILE A 92 16.94 16.36 -9.77
N ARG A 93 16.19 17.15 -10.54
CA ARG A 93 14.74 17.38 -10.31
C ARG A 93 13.92 16.62 -11.35
N ALA A 94 13.32 15.49 -10.96
CA ALA A 94 12.55 14.63 -11.84
C ALA A 94 11.08 14.44 -11.39
N ILE A 95 10.54 15.46 -10.69
CA ILE A 95 9.17 15.52 -10.18
C ILE A 95 8.17 15.22 -11.30
N ASP A 96 7.18 14.36 -11.03
CA ASP A 96 6.14 13.94 -11.97
C ASP A 96 6.67 13.31 -13.29
N GLY A 97 7.94 12.90 -13.33
CA GLY A 97 8.55 12.24 -14.50
C GLY A 97 8.15 10.77 -14.64
N GLN A 98 8.27 10.22 -15.85
CA GLN A 98 7.97 8.82 -16.17
C GLN A 98 9.25 8.11 -16.62
N PHE A 99 9.79 7.25 -15.75
CA PHE A 99 11.01 6.48 -15.92
C PHE A 99 10.76 4.98 -15.76
N ASP A 100 9.57 4.53 -16.14
CA ASP A 100 9.20 3.12 -16.09
C ASP A 100 10.16 2.29 -16.96
N TYR A 101 10.57 1.12 -16.45
CA TYR A 101 11.49 0.19 -17.10
C TYR A 101 12.88 0.76 -17.44
N CYS A 102 13.28 1.86 -16.82
CA CYS A 102 14.62 2.42 -16.99
C CYS A 102 15.68 1.64 -16.22
N ASP A 103 16.92 1.68 -16.71
CA ASP A 103 18.09 1.13 -16.02
C ASP A 103 18.91 2.26 -15.40
N PHE A 104 18.94 2.33 -14.07
CA PHE A 104 19.73 3.29 -13.29
C PHE A 104 20.91 2.61 -12.56
N THR A 105 21.26 1.37 -12.92
CA THR A 105 22.27 0.60 -12.19
C THR A 105 23.58 1.36 -11.95
N ASN A 106 24.08 1.33 -10.72
CA ASN A 106 25.33 1.99 -10.31
C ASN A 106 25.36 3.53 -10.55
N SER A 107 24.21 4.18 -10.71
CA SER A 107 24.13 5.64 -10.82
C SER A 107 24.26 6.33 -9.45
N GLN A 108 24.51 7.64 -9.46
CA GLN A 108 24.57 8.47 -8.26
C GLN A 108 23.36 9.42 -8.24
N MET A 109 22.54 9.36 -7.19
CA MET A 109 21.30 10.12 -7.08
C MET A 109 21.19 10.79 -5.71
N ALA A 110 22.30 11.32 -5.18
CA ALA A 110 22.28 12.08 -3.94
C ALA A 110 21.46 13.37 -4.10
N GLU A 111 20.59 13.65 -3.13
CA GLU A 111 19.67 14.80 -3.08
C GLU A 111 18.74 14.91 -4.28
N ALA A 112 18.47 13.79 -4.97
CA ALA A 112 17.52 13.75 -6.08
C ALA A 112 16.08 13.99 -5.59
N ASP A 113 15.31 14.76 -6.36
CA ASP A 113 13.89 14.97 -6.14
C ASP A 113 13.08 14.20 -7.19
N LEU A 114 12.55 13.05 -6.79
CA LEU A 114 11.73 12.18 -7.59
C LEU A 114 10.24 12.32 -7.26
N SER A 115 9.82 13.29 -6.43
CA SER A 115 8.45 13.38 -5.91
C SER A 115 7.37 13.11 -6.98
N SER A 116 6.46 12.18 -6.70
CA SER A 116 5.38 11.76 -7.62
C SER A 116 5.82 11.18 -8.98
N ALA A 117 7.10 10.86 -9.18
CA ALA A 117 7.58 10.21 -10.39
C ALA A 117 7.12 8.73 -10.45
N SER A 118 6.99 8.23 -11.67
CA SER A 118 6.78 6.81 -11.95
C SER A 118 8.11 6.16 -12.35
N MET A 119 8.49 5.10 -11.64
CA MET A 119 9.68 4.29 -11.86
C MET A 119 9.32 2.80 -11.77
N GLN A 120 8.17 2.44 -12.34
CA GLN A 120 7.67 1.06 -12.32
C GLN A 120 8.66 0.15 -13.03
N HIS A 121 9.00 -0.98 -12.40
CA HIS A 121 9.95 -1.95 -12.94
C HIS A 121 11.33 -1.37 -13.29
N ALA A 122 11.68 -0.19 -12.75
CA ALA A 122 13.00 0.39 -12.94
C ALA A 122 14.06 -0.41 -12.17
N ASN A 123 15.26 -0.50 -12.76
CA ASN A 123 16.40 -1.12 -12.11
C ASN A 123 17.25 -0.04 -11.43
N LEU A 124 17.08 0.11 -10.12
CA LEU A 124 17.79 1.07 -9.27
C LEU A 124 18.84 0.35 -8.41
N ASN A 125 19.45 -0.73 -8.91
CA ASN A 125 20.43 -1.51 -8.16
C ASN A 125 21.78 -0.80 -8.02
N ASN A 126 22.38 -0.93 -6.84
CA ASN A 126 23.65 -0.30 -6.44
C ASN A 126 23.64 1.24 -6.65
N VAL A 127 22.48 1.87 -6.55
CA VAL A 127 22.37 3.33 -6.64
C VAL A 127 22.69 3.94 -5.29
N THR A 128 23.49 5.00 -5.30
CA THR A 128 23.76 5.78 -4.10
C THR A 128 22.73 6.90 -3.97
N PHE A 129 21.76 6.68 -3.09
CA PHE A 129 20.85 7.68 -2.54
C PHE A 129 21.36 8.22 -1.20
N THR A 130 21.43 9.55 -1.10
CA THR A 130 21.55 10.29 0.15
C THR A 130 20.49 11.37 0.08
N ASP A 131 19.62 11.51 1.08
CA ASP A 131 18.56 12.53 1.11
C ASP A 131 17.62 12.51 -0.11
N LEU A 132 17.24 11.31 -0.56
CA LEU A 132 16.30 11.17 -1.68
C LEU A 132 14.91 11.68 -1.27
N LYS A 133 14.27 12.49 -2.12
CA LYS A 133 12.83 12.77 -2.01
C LYS A 133 12.08 11.90 -3.00
N ALA A 134 11.27 10.99 -2.48
CA ALA A 134 10.53 10.01 -3.25
C ALA A 134 9.09 9.85 -2.72
N ASN A 135 8.55 10.91 -2.10
CA ASN A 135 7.19 10.92 -1.60
C ASN A 135 6.20 10.76 -2.77
N SER A 136 5.20 9.90 -2.57
CA SER A 136 4.16 9.58 -3.56
C SER A 136 4.68 9.00 -4.90
N CYS A 137 5.94 8.54 -4.94
CA CYS A 137 6.48 7.87 -6.13
C CYS A 137 5.82 6.51 -6.37
N ASN A 138 5.78 6.09 -7.63
CA ASN A 138 5.38 4.76 -8.02
C ASN A 138 6.62 3.90 -8.34
N PHE A 139 6.98 2.99 -7.44
CA PHE A 139 8.10 2.05 -7.60
C PHE A 139 7.65 0.60 -7.77
N ARG A 140 6.42 0.36 -8.26
CA ARG A 140 5.88 -1.00 -8.39
C ARG A 140 6.83 -1.90 -9.17
N GLY A 141 7.24 -3.02 -8.58
CA GLY A 141 8.16 -3.98 -9.19
C GLY A 141 9.59 -3.48 -9.45
N ALA A 142 9.98 -2.31 -8.93
CA ALA A 142 11.34 -1.80 -9.05
C ALA A 142 12.33 -2.60 -8.19
N SER A 143 13.62 -2.50 -8.50
CA SER A 143 14.70 -3.17 -7.77
C SER A 143 15.68 -2.14 -7.21
N PHE A 144 15.92 -2.17 -5.91
CA PHE A 144 16.87 -1.35 -5.15
C PHE A 144 18.00 -2.22 -4.56
N THR A 145 18.31 -3.35 -5.18
CA THR A 145 19.27 -4.31 -4.65
C THR A 145 20.64 -3.67 -4.49
N GLY A 146 21.22 -3.76 -3.28
CA GLY A 146 22.53 -3.18 -2.95
C GLY A 146 22.57 -1.65 -2.88
N SER A 147 21.43 -0.96 -3.02
CA SER A 147 21.35 0.51 -2.99
C SER A 147 21.32 1.06 -1.58
N THR A 148 21.69 2.32 -1.41
CA THR A 148 21.47 3.01 -0.14
C THR A 148 20.01 3.39 0.02
N MET A 149 19.43 3.23 1.21
CA MET A 149 18.00 3.47 1.42
C MET A 149 17.78 4.63 2.41
N VAL A 150 18.26 5.82 2.02
CA VAL A 150 18.12 7.06 2.79
C VAL A 150 17.26 8.04 2.02
N GLY A 151 16.10 8.40 2.57
CA GLY A 151 15.17 9.32 1.92
C GLY A 151 13.72 9.21 2.39
N ASP A 152 12.90 10.11 1.88
CA ASP A 152 11.46 10.17 2.11
C ASP A 152 10.69 9.38 1.04
N PHE A 153 10.15 8.23 1.41
CA PHE A 153 9.28 7.39 0.59
C PHE A 153 7.82 7.47 1.06
N SER A 154 7.45 8.54 1.78
CA SER A 154 6.09 8.65 2.33
C SER A 154 5.04 8.59 1.22
N SER A 155 3.99 7.81 1.45
CA SER A 155 2.92 7.53 0.49
C SER A 155 3.36 6.91 -0.83
N ALA A 156 4.63 6.48 -0.97
CA ALA A 156 5.11 5.82 -2.17
C ALA A 156 4.45 4.43 -2.34
N ASP A 157 4.36 3.99 -3.58
CA ASP A 157 3.90 2.66 -3.92
C ASP A 157 5.10 1.74 -4.13
N LEU A 158 5.40 0.94 -3.10
CA LEU A 158 6.51 -0.03 -3.06
C LEU A 158 6.02 -1.45 -3.33
N THR A 159 4.88 -1.59 -4.01
CA THR A 159 4.29 -2.90 -4.30
C THR A 159 5.26 -3.76 -5.10
N ASP A 160 5.53 -4.99 -4.66
CA ASP A 160 6.40 -5.96 -5.33
C ASP A 160 7.84 -5.43 -5.57
N THR A 161 8.27 -4.39 -4.84
CA THR A 161 9.62 -3.79 -4.93
C THR A 161 10.65 -4.64 -4.19
N THR A 162 11.86 -4.79 -4.74
CA THR A 162 12.94 -5.55 -4.11
C THR A 162 13.98 -4.64 -3.46
N PHE A 163 14.30 -4.90 -2.18
CA PHE A 163 15.32 -4.17 -1.42
C PHE A 163 16.48 -5.08 -0.99
N ASP A 164 16.71 -6.20 -1.65
CA ASP A 164 17.75 -7.15 -1.24
C ASP A 164 19.14 -6.50 -1.08
N GLN A 165 19.82 -6.77 0.04
CA GLN A 165 21.13 -6.20 0.36
C GLN A 165 21.17 -4.66 0.39
N SER A 166 20.03 -3.99 0.33
CA SER A 166 19.96 -2.55 0.49
C SER A 166 20.12 -2.19 1.97
N GLY A 167 20.65 -1.01 2.22
CA GLY A 167 20.95 -0.62 3.59
C GLY A 167 21.29 0.84 3.74
N ILE A 168 21.45 1.24 5.00
CA ILE A 168 22.18 2.45 5.32
C ILE A 168 23.64 2.08 5.11
N ILE A 169 24.25 2.48 3.99
CA ILE A 169 25.71 2.59 3.98
C ILE A 169 26.00 3.73 4.95
N ILE A 170 26.30 3.39 6.20
CA ILE A 170 26.98 4.31 7.11
C ILE A 170 28.35 4.45 6.48
N ALA A 171 28.51 5.46 5.62
CA ALA A 171 29.82 5.78 5.05
C ALA A 171 30.75 6.05 6.23
N ASN A 172 31.61 5.07 6.52
CA ASN A 172 32.69 5.20 7.48
C ASN A 172 33.66 6.27 6.97
N SER A 173 33.43 7.53 7.34
CA SER A 173 34.50 8.50 7.61
C SER A 173 33.92 9.76 8.24
N ALA A 174 34.37 10.03 9.46
CA ALA A 174 34.28 11.31 10.15
C ALA A 174 32.86 11.80 10.52
N ASN A 175 32.38 11.31 11.67
CA ASN A 175 31.97 12.18 12.78
C ASN A 175 31.02 13.36 12.48
N THR A 176 30.05 13.15 11.60
CA THR A 176 28.94 14.08 11.42
C THR A 176 27.66 13.31 11.62
N ILE A 177 27.17 13.36 12.86
CA ILE A 177 25.77 13.12 13.18
C ILE A 177 24.95 14.20 12.48
N HIS A 178 24.79 14.07 11.16
CA HIS A 178 23.70 14.76 10.51
C HIS A 178 22.42 14.15 11.04
N GLU A 179 21.53 15.05 11.48
CA GLU A 179 20.18 14.74 11.95
C GLU A 179 19.61 13.60 11.13
N THR A 180 19.18 12.55 11.83
CA THR A 180 18.71 11.27 11.31
C THR A 180 17.87 11.44 10.04
N TYR A 181 18.48 11.26 8.88
CA TYR A 181 17.76 11.09 7.62
C TYR A 181 17.15 9.69 7.64
N GLU A 182 16.06 9.58 8.40
CA GLU A 182 15.33 8.34 8.59
C GLU A 182 14.68 7.94 7.27
N TRP A 183 14.71 6.63 7.01
CA TRP A 183 13.91 6.05 5.95
C TRP A 183 12.42 6.20 6.31
N ASN A 184 11.77 7.20 5.73
CA ASN A 184 10.36 7.50 6.00
C ASN A 184 9.48 6.73 5.00
N ILE A 185 8.72 5.74 5.49
CA ILE A 185 7.76 4.96 4.71
C ILE A 185 6.32 5.15 5.19
N LYS A 186 6.03 6.24 5.89
CA LYS A 186 4.66 6.53 6.36
C LYS A 186 3.71 6.63 5.16
N GLY A 187 2.62 5.88 5.18
CA GLY A 187 1.65 5.78 4.09
C GLY A 187 2.12 4.97 2.89
N ALA A 188 3.37 4.50 2.85
CA ALA A 188 3.86 3.73 1.72
C ALA A 188 3.13 2.37 1.62
N ASN A 189 2.83 1.91 0.42
CA ASN A 189 2.24 0.59 0.21
C ASN A 189 3.36 -0.45 0.05
N LEU A 190 3.45 -1.40 0.98
CA LEU A 190 4.52 -2.41 1.00
C LEU A 190 4.07 -3.79 0.50
N ARG A 191 2.91 -3.92 -0.17
CA ARG A 191 2.38 -5.22 -0.60
C ARG A 191 3.41 -5.95 -1.47
N GLY A 192 3.86 -7.12 -1.05
CA GLY A 192 4.83 -7.93 -1.79
C GLY A 192 6.26 -7.35 -1.83
N ALA A 193 6.55 -6.28 -1.08
CA ALA A 193 7.90 -5.74 -1.00
C ALA A 193 8.86 -6.74 -0.35
N HIS A 194 10.06 -6.88 -0.90
CA HIS A 194 11.08 -7.83 -0.44
C HIS A 194 12.15 -7.15 0.40
N PHE A 195 12.20 -7.48 1.69
CA PHE A 195 13.12 -6.94 2.69
C PHE A 195 14.03 -7.98 3.34
N GLU A 196 14.08 -9.21 2.81
CA GLU A 196 14.76 -10.39 3.36
C GLU A 196 16.25 -10.20 3.58
N ASN A 197 16.89 -9.22 2.92
CA ASN A 197 18.31 -8.95 3.10
C ASN A 197 18.61 -7.48 3.44
N THR A 198 17.64 -6.72 3.94
CA THR A 198 17.87 -5.31 4.30
C THR A 198 18.45 -5.13 5.71
N ALA A 199 19.18 -4.04 5.93
CA ALA A 199 19.69 -3.65 7.26
C ALA A 199 18.72 -2.76 8.08
N HIS A 200 17.62 -2.29 7.46
CA HIS A 200 16.78 -1.19 7.97
C HIS A 200 15.80 -1.58 9.08
N PHE A 201 15.27 -2.81 9.08
CA PHE A 201 14.24 -3.22 10.04
C PHE A 201 14.86 -3.67 11.37
N GLN A 202 15.42 -2.71 12.11
CA GLN A 202 15.91 -2.93 13.47
C GLN A 202 14.81 -2.74 14.53
N ASN A 203 13.73 -2.00 14.21
CA ASN A 203 12.60 -1.73 15.10
C ASN A 203 11.27 -1.61 14.31
N GLU A 204 10.16 -2.02 14.92
CA GLU A 204 8.79 -2.00 14.39
C GLU A 204 8.29 -0.59 14.10
N ASN A 205 8.85 0.43 14.78
CA ASN A 205 8.49 1.84 14.57
C ASN A 205 8.68 2.31 13.12
N TYR A 206 9.61 1.71 12.36
CA TYR A 206 9.83 2.07 10.96
C TYR A 206 8.66 1.68 10.06
N LEU A 207 7.84 0.70 10.45
CA LEU A 207 6.65 0.29 9.70
C LEU A 207 5.40 1.08 10.09
N ASN A 208 5.47 1.93 11.12
CA ASN A 208 4.30 2.62 11.64
C ASN A 208 3.69 3.57 10.58
N GLY A 209 2.39 3.39 10.33
CA GLY A 209 1.64 4.14 9.33
C GLY A 209 1.90 3.73 7.89
N SER A 210 2.76 2.73 7.62
CA SER A 210 2.83 2.10 6.29
C SER A 210 1.61 1.19 6.06
N ARG A 211 1.23 0.98 4.80
CA ARG A 211 0.08 0.16 4.39
C ARG A 211 0.56 -1.19 3.88
N ASN A 212 -0.27 -2.23 4.02
CA ASN A 212 -0.01 -3.57 3.48
C ASN A 212 1.31 -4.22 3.96
N TRP A 213 1.92 -3.76 5.06
CA TRP A 213 3.23 -4.24 5.49
C TRP A 213 3.23 -5.70 5.93
N MET A 214 2.13 -6.21 6.49
CA MET A 214 1.98 -7.64 6.75
C MET A 214 2.06 -8.52 5.47
N LEU A 215 1.93 -7.93 4.28
CA LEU A 215 2.03 -8.64 3.01
C LEU A 215 3.41 -8.47 2.35
N ALA A 216 4.39 -7.95 3.08
CA ALA A 216 5.78 -7.87 2.65
C ALA A 216 6.57 -9.13 3.08
N TYR A 217 7.78 -9.28 2.55
CA TYR A 217 8.69 -10.36 2.86
C TYR A 217 9.83 -9.82 3.73
N TYR A 218 10.15 -10.52 4.81
CA TYR A 218 11.11 -10.05 5.81
C TYR A 218 12.20 -11.07 6.09
N ARG A 219 13.32 -10.64 6.70
CA ARG A 219 14.26 -11.56 7.36
C ARG A 219 13.50 -12.43 8.36
N PRO A 220 13.79 -13.74 8.48
CA PRO A 220 13.10 -14.61 9.43
C PRO A 220 13.10 -14.09 10.87
N GLU A 221 14.20 -13.48 11.31
CA GLU A 221 14.33 -12.89 12.65
C GLU A 221 13.46 -11.64 12.81
N THR A 222 13.37 -10.81 11.77
CA THR A 222 12.51 -9.61 11.75
C THR A 222 11.04 -10.02 11.74
N ALA A 223 10.65 -10.97 10.89
CA ALA A 223 9.29 -11.52 10.86
C ALA A 223 8.89 -12.11 12.23
N PHE A 224 9.80 -12.85 12.88
CA PHE A 224 9.53 -13.41 14.19
C PHE A 224 9.36 -12.33 15.26
N LYS A 225 10.13 -11.23 15.22
CA LYS A 225 9.94 -10.10 16.13
C LYS A 225 8.58 -9.44 15.91
N LEU A 226 8.26 -9.09 14.66
CA LEU A 226 7.03 -8.38 14.29
C LEU A 226 5.76 -9.17 14.58
N PHE A 227 5.79 -10.49 14.36
CA PHE A 227 4.59 -11.32 14.36
C PHE A 227 4.58 -12.46 15.39
N GLY A 228 5.68 -12.63 16.14
CA GLY A 228 5.84 -13.68 17.14
C GLY A 228 5.84 -15.11 16.58
N GLN A 229 5.99 -15.28 15.28
CA GLN A 229 5.77 -16.56 14.59
C GLN A 229 6.74 -16.78 13.43
N LEU A 230 7.13 -18.03 13.20
CA LEU A 230 8.00 -18.43 12.09
C LEU A 230 7.20 -18.66 10.80
N GLY A 231 7.89 -18.61 9.67
CA GLY A 231 7.32 -18.96 8.36
C GLY A 231 6.32 -17.93 7.82
N HIS A 232 6.44 -16.65 8.19
CA HIS A 232 5.58 -15.59 7.65
C HIS A 232 5.67 -15.49 6.12
N ASN A 233 6.89 -15.41 5.56
CA ASN A 233 7.11 -15.23 4.13
C ASN A 233 6.49 -16.33 3.26
N SER A 234 6.38 -17.57 3.73
CA SER A 234 5.74 -18.65 2.96
C SER A 234 4.20 -18.58 2.97
N ARG A 235 3.62 -17.82 3.91
CA ARG A 235 2.17 -17.64 4.08
C ARG A 235 1.61 -16.53 3.19
N VAL A 236 2.38 -15.48 2.95
CA VAL A 236 2.01 -14.36 2.07
C VAL A 236 1.58 -14.85 0.67
N PRO A 237 2.40 -15.58 -0.11
CA PRO A 237 2.03 -16.01 -1.45
C PRO A 237 0.96 -17.10 -1.46
N SER A 238 0.92 -17.95 -0.43
CA SER A 238 -0.12 -18.98 -0.29
C SER A 238 -1.45 -18.46 0.23
N LYS A 239 -1.51 -17.18 0.63
CA LYS A 239 -2.64 -16.54 1.30
C LYS A 239 -3.11 -17.31 2.55
N ASN A 240 -2.24 -18.13 3.16
CA ASN A 240 -2.61 -19.04 4.23
C ASN A 240 -2.06 -18.60 5.60
N PHE A 241 -2.88 -17.81 6.28
CA PHE A 241 -2.68 -17.32 7.64
C PHE A 241 -3.50 -18.11 8.67
N SER A 242 -3.76 -19.39 8.41
CA SER A 242 -4.42 -20.25 9.40
C SER A 242 -3.58 -20.31 10.68
N TYR A 243 -4.24 -20.24 11.84
CA TYR A 243 -3.66 -20.21 13.20
C TYR A 243 -2.81 -18.98 13.53
N TYR A 244 -2.75 -17.98 12.65
CA TYR A 244 -1.87 -16.83 12.83
C TYR A 244 -2.29 -15.94 14.00
N GLN A 245 -1.34 -15.49 14.81
CA GLN A 245 -1.57 -14.59 15.94
C GLN A 245 -1.17 -13.15 15.56
N LEU A 246 -2.17 -12.30 15.36
CA LEU A 246 -2.04 -10.86 15.13
C LEU A 246 -2.41 -10.13 16.42
N LYS A 247 -1.39 -9.71 17.17
CA LYS A 247 -1.52 -9.00 18.44
C LYS A 247 -0.75 -7.69 18.34
N SER A 248 -1.33 -6.59 18.81
CA SER A 248 -0.88 -5.18 18.66
C SER A 248 -1.64 -4.45 17.54
N PRO A 249 -1.73 -3.11 17.54
CA PRO A 249 -2.33 -2.37 16.44
C PRO A 249 -1.64 -2.72 15.12
N ILE A 250 -2.34 -3.47 14.27
CA ILE A 250 -1.89 -3.84 12.93
C ILE A 250 -2.86 -3.19 11.95
N GLU A 251 -2.30 -2.44 11.01
CA GLU A 251 -3.06 -1.74 9.96
C GLU A 251 -2.97 -2.54 8.65
N LEU A 252 -4.07 -3.18 8.31
CA LEU A 252 -4.28 -3.86 7.02
C LEU A 252 -5.20 -2.99 6.16
N ASN A 253 -4.91 -1.69 6.09
CA ASN A 253 -5.75 -0.73 5.38
C ASN A 253 -5.47 -0.77 3.86
N GLU A 254 -6.50 -0.58 3.05
CA GLU A 254 -6.45 -0.58 1.58
C GLU A 254 -5.77 -1.85 1.00
N CYS A 255 -6.01 -2.99 1.64
CA CYS A 255 -5.43 -4.27 1.27
C CYS A 255 -6.40 -5.09 0.42
N ASP A 256 -5.89 -5.75 -0.62
CA ASP A 256 -6.63 -6.85 -1.26
C ASP A 256 -6.30 -8.16 -0.54
N MET A 257 -7.15 -8.54 0.40
CA MET A 257 -7.05 -9.80 1.13
C MET A 257 -7.99 -10.87 0.55
N SER A 258 -8.52 -10.68 -0.66
CA SER A 258 -9.47 -11.63 -1.24
C SER A 258 -8.96 -13.08 -1.21
N SER A 259 -9.83 -13.98 -0.78
CA SER A 259 -9.56 -15.42 -0.61
C SER A 259 -8.47 -15.77 0.41
N PHE A 260 -8.08 -14.86 1.31
CA PHE A 260 -7.14 -15.20 2.38
C PHE A 260 -7.77 -16.17 3.37
N ASN A 261 -6.96 -17.15 3.80
CA ASN A 261 -7.34 -18.10 4.82
C ASN A 261 -6.77 -17.69 6.18
N LEU A 262 -7.63 -17.20 7.07
CA LEU A 262 -7.36 -16.83 8.46
C LEU A 262 -8.04 -17.80 9.44
N ASP A 263 -8.30 -19.04 9.02
CA ASP A 263 -8.92 -20.08 9.84
C ASP A 263 -8.16 -20.32 11.16
N HIS A 264 -8.87 -20.38 12.29
CA HIS A 264 -8.31 -20.49 13.65
C HIS A 264 -7.32 -19.39 14.07
N SER A 265 -7.22 -18.29 13.30
CA SER A 265 -6.35 -17.16 13.64
C SER A 265 -6.87 -16.40 14.86
N ARG A 266 -6.01 -15.55 15.43
CA ARG A 266 -6.38 -14.58 16.47
C ARG A 266 -6.00 -13.20 15.99
N LEU A 267 -6.97 -12.31 15.91
CA LEU A 267 -6.82 -10.89 15.58
C LEU A 267 -7.23 -10.08 16.80
N GLU A 268 -6.29 -9.37 17.40
CA GLU A 268 -6.51 -8.50 18.55
C GLU A 268 -6.06 -7.08 18.18
N ARG A 269 -7.02 -6.14 18.12
CA ARG A 269 -6.80 -4.71 17.85
C ARG A 269 -6.28 -4.42 16.43
N VAL A 270 -6.76 -5.18 15.44
CA VAL A 270 -6.41 -5.01 14.02
C VAL A 270 -7.37 -4.00 13.35
N SER A 271 -6.84 -3.11 12.53
CA SER A 271 -7.59 -2.19 11.67
C SER A 271 -7.59 -2.71 10.25
N ILE A 272 -8.78 -2.84 9.65
CA ILE A 272 -8.99 -3.31 8.28
C ILE A 272 -9.90 -2.28 7.59
N LEU A 273 -9.28 -1.18 7.17
CA LEU A 273 -9.96 -0.10 6.46
C LEU A 273 -9.91 -0.32 4.96
N ASP A 274 -11.00 -0.02 4.25
CA ASP A 274 -11.00 0.05 2.77
C ASP A 274 -10.42 -1.18 2.05
N SER A 275 -10.58 -2.37 2.64
CA SER A 275 -9.91 -3.58 2.18
C SER A 275 -10.88 -4.60 1.59
N ASN A 276 -10.50 -5.21 0.48
CA ASN A 276 -11.28 -6.28 -0.12
C ASN A 276 -11.11 -7.57 0.68
N LEU A 277 -12.21 -8.05 1.27
CA LEU A 277 -12.28 -9.28 2.08
C LEU A 277 -13.12 -10.37 1.42
N THR A 278 -13.40 -10.24 0.12
CA THR A 278 -14.20 -11.21 -0.64
C THR A 278 -13.60 -12.61 -0.53
N ASP A 279 -14.44 -13.60 -0.24
CA ASP A 279 -14.09 -15.01 -0.05
C ASP A 279 -13.07 -15.28 1.08
N CYS A 280 -12.81 -14.32 1.97
CA CYS A 280 -11.94 -14.54 3.14
C CYS A 280 -12.53 -15.60 4.07
N ASN A 281 -11.64 -16.42 4.64
CA ASN A 281 -12.00 -17.45 5.62
C ASN A 281 -11.49 -17.09 7.01
N PHE A 282 -12.37 -16.66 7.90
CA PHE A 282 -12.13 -16.45 9.33
C PHE A 282 -12.80 -17.52 10.20
N ASN A 283 -13.04 -18.72 9.66
CA ASN A 283 -13.63 -19.81 10.44
C ASN A 283 -12.82 -20.10 11.70
N SER A 284 -13.51 -20.33 12.81
CA SER A 284 -12.91 -20.57 14.14
C SER A 284 -11.93 -19.49 14.61
N ALA A 285 -11.87 -18.32 13.96
CA ALA A 285 -10.97 -17.24 14.33
C ALA A 285 -11.47 -16.52 15.58
N ILE A 286 -10.55 -15.86 16.30
CA ILE A 286 -10.85 -15.01 17.45
C ILE A 286 -10.59 -13.58 17.05
N LEU A 287 -11.63 -12.74 17.01
CA LEU A 287 -11.57 -11.34 16.61
C LEU A 287 -11.95 -10.48 17.83
N ARG A 288 -10.99 -9.73 18.36
CA ARG A 288 -11.18 -8.84 19.51
C ARG A 288 -10.71 -7.42 19.23
N GLY A 289 -11.61 -6.46 19.38
CA GLY A 289 -11.32 -5.05 19.10
C GLY A 289 -10.91 -4.81 17.64
N VAL A 290 -11.46 -5.60 16.70
CA VAL A 290 -11.09 -5.50 15.28
C VAL A 290 -12.02 -4.50 14.59
N TYR A 291 -11.43 -3.52 13.91
CA TYR A 291 -12.18 -2.47 13.21
C TYR A 291 -12.19 -2.75 11.71
N PHE A 292 -13.31 -3.25 11.21
CA PHE A 292 -13.60 -3.35 9.78
C PHE A 292 -14.40 -2.12 9.38
N SER A 293 -13.80 -1.19 8.63
CA SER A 293 -14.57 -0.06 8.07
C SER A 293 -14.27 0.16 6.60
N GLY A 294 -15.33 0.30 5.80
CA GLY A 294 -15.25 0.81 4.45
C GLY A 294 -15.49 2.31 4.42
N SER A 295 -14.84 3.01 3.51
CA SER A 295 -15.14 4.40 3.21
C SER A 295 -16.60 4.48 2.74
N PRO A 296 -17.45 5.31 3.38
CA PRO A 296 -18.78 5.59 2.89
C PRO A 296 -18.62 6.40 1.60
N THR A 297 -18.54 5.73 0.46
CA THR A 297 -18.31 6.41 -0.83
C THR A 297 -19.64 6.84 -1.45
N ASP A 298 -19.66 8.09 -1.90
CA ASP A 298 -20.79 8.68 -2.61
C ASP A 298 -21.03 7.96 -3.96
N GLU A 299 -22.23 7.40 -4.09
CA GLU A 299 -23.01 7.14 -5.31
C GLU A 299 -22.48 6.23 -6.43
N LYS A 300 -21.27 5.66 -6.43
CA LYS A 300 -20.85 4.74 -7.53
C LYS A 300 -20.05 3.49 -7.17
N HIS A 301 -19.66 3.30 -5.92
CA HIS A 301 -19.06 2.04 -5.47
C HIS A 301 -20.02 1.37 -4.49
N VAL A 302 -20.42 0.15 -4.82
CA VAL A 302 -20.97 -0.79 -3.82
C VAL A 302 -19.98 -0.81 -2.65
N GLY A 303 -20.46 -0.85 -1.41
CA GLY A 303 -19.61 -0.82 -0.21
C GLY A 303 -18.42 -1.76 -0.30
N VAL A 304 -17.40 -1.54 0.53
CA VAL A 304 -16.18 -2.36 0.49
C VAL A 304 -16.56 -3.84 0.60
N LEU A 305 -16.06 -4.64 -0.35
CA LEU A 305 -16.57 -5.98 -0.58
C LEU A 305 -16.01 -6.95 0.47
N ALA A 306 -16.92 -7.61 1.19
CA ALA A 306 -16.65 -8.78 2.02
C ALA A 306 -17.63 -9.91 1.63
N LEU A 307 -17.85 -10.06 0.32
CA LEU A 307 -18.79 -11.06 -0.21
C LEU A 307 -18.31 -12.47 0.14
N ASN A 308 -19.23 -13.37 0.47
CA ASN A 308 -18.96 -14.76 0.82
C ASN A 308 -17.93 -14.96 1.95
N ILE A 309 -17.73 -13.95 2.80
CA ILE A 309 -16.83 -14.04 3.95
C ILE A 309 -17.33 -15.10 4.94
N LYS A 310 -16.41 -15.88 5.50
CA LYS A 310 -16.74 -16.99 6.39
C LYS A 310 -16.26 -16.73 7.81
N PHE A 311 -17.16 -16.81 8.78
CA PHE A 311 -16.93 -16.68 10.21
C PHE A 311 -17.50 -17.90 10.95
N ASP A 312 -17.57 -19.07 10.31
CA ASP A 312 -18.19 -20.24 10.93
C ASP A 312 -17.41 -20.68 12.17
N GLY A 313 -18.10 -20.79 13.30
CA GLY A 313 -17.50 -21.12 14.60
C GLY A 313 -16.55 -20.04 15.15
N ALA A 314 -16.46 -18.87 14.52
CA ALA A 314 -15.60 -17.79 14.98
C ALA A 314 -16.11 -17.14 16.27
N THR A 315 -15.21 -16.55 17.03
CA THR A 315 -15.52 -15.73 18.21
C THR A 315 -15.22 -14.28 17.88
N LEU A 316 -16.25 -13.44 17.82
CA LEU A 316 -16.17 -12.01 17.61
C LEU A 316 -16.61 -11.31 18.89
N GLU A 317 -15.71 -10.57 19.51
CA GLU A 317 -15.95 -9.97 20.82
C GLU A 317 -15.47 -8.52 20.85
N SER A 318 -16.33 -7.62 21.30
CA SER A 318 -15.87 -6.35 21.89
C SER A 318 -15.45 -6.63 23.34
N SER A 319 -14.41 -5.97 23.84
CA SER A 319 -14.01 -6.10 25.24
C SER A 319 -14.30 -4.85 26.07
N ASP A 320 -14.39 -5.07 27.39
CA ASP A 320 -14.74 -4.06 28.39
C ASP A 320 -13.74 -2.89 28.48
N ASP A 321 -12.55 -3.05 27.90
CA ASP A 321 -11.47 -2.05 27.85
C ASP A 321 -11.66 -0.97 26.77
N LYS A 322 -12.90 -0.81 26.27
CA LYS A 322 -13.29 0.08 25.17
C LYS A 322 -12.77 -0.32 23.80
N THR A 323 -12.14 -1.48 23.64
CA THR A 323 -11.83 -1.99 22.29
C THR A 323 -13.07 -2.67 21.73
N GLN A 324 -13.64 -2.05 20.70
CA GLN A 324 -14.88 -2.52 20.05
C GLN A 324 -14.52 -3.28 18.78
N THR A 325 -15.18 -4.42 18.56
CA THR A 325 -15.20 -5.07 17.25
C THR A 325 -16.34 -4.45 16.45
N ILE A 326 -16.01 -3.83 15.32
CA ILE A 326 -16.96 -3.05 14.52
C ILE A 326 -16.83 -3.47 13.06
N PHE A 327 -17.97 -3.55 12.39
CA PHE A 327 -18.11 -3.62 10.94
C PHE A 327 -18.89 -2.40 10.47
N GLU A 328 -18.33 -1.63 9.55
CA GLU A 328 -18.93 -0.41 9.05
C GLU A 328 -18.83 -0.36 7.52
N ASN A 329 -19.94 -0.06 6.84
CA ASN A 329 -20.00 0.14 5.38
C ASN A 329 -19.50 -1.07 4.52
N TYR A 330 -19.61 -2.29 5.06
CA TYR A 330 -19.26 -3.51 4.33
C TYR A 330 -20.46 -4.22 3.71
N ASP A 331 -20.27 -4.74 2.50
CA ASP A 331 -21.17 -5.73 1.92
C ASP A 331 -20.75 -7.14 2.32
N LEU A 332 -21.51 -7.74 3.25
CA LEU A 332 -21.30 -9.10 3.78
C LEU A 332 -22.13 -10.15 3.04
N SER A 333 -22.74 -9.80 1.90
CA SER A 333 -23.67 -10.67 1.18
C SER A 333 -23.07 -12.03 0.83
N GLY A 334 -23.87 -13.09 1.00
CA GLY A 334 -23.45 -14.49 0.80
C GLY A 334 -22.52 -15.04 1.89
N GLY A 335 -22.13 -14.23 2.88
CA GLY A 335 -21.28 -14.65 3.98
C GLY A 335 -21.98 -15.58 4.98
N THR A 336 -21.19 -16.11 5.92
CA THR A 336 -21.69 -17.02 6.95
C THR A 336 -21.07 -16.73 8.31
N PHE A 337 -21.90 -16.80 9.34
CA PHE A 337 -21.56 -16.71 10.76
C PHE A 337 -22.07 -17.96 11.50
N ALA A 338 -22.17 -19.11 10.81
CA ALA A 338 -22.80 -20.30 11.39
C ALA A 338 -22.02 -20.77 12.62
N ASN A 339 -22.72 -21.04 13.72
CA ASN A 339 -22.11 -21.41 15.02
C ASN A 339 -21.13 -20.37 15.61
N ALA A 340 -21.08 -19.13 15.08
CA ALA A 340 -20.24 -18.09 15.62
C ALA A 340 -20.74 -17.58 16.97
N THR A 341 -19.82 -17.09 17.81
CA THR A 341 -20.15 -16.31 19.01
C THR A 341 -19.90 -14.85 18.72
N ILE A 342 -20.90 -13.99 18.89
CA ILE A 342 -20.87 -12.57 18.56
C ILE A 342 -21.28 -11.78 19.81
N THR A 343 -20.31 -11.21 20.52
CA THR A 343 -20.54 -10.51 21.80
C THR A 343 -20.18 -9.03 21.69
N GLY A 344 -21.14 -8.13 21.86
CA GLY A 344 -20.93 -6.69 21.87
C GLY A 344 -20.46 -6.10 20.53
N VAL A 345 -20.57 -6.84 19.43
CA VAL A 345 -20.11 -6.42 18.10
C VAL A 345 -21.09 -5.40 17.50
N GLN A 346 -20.56 -4.38 16.84
CA GLN A 346 -21.36 -3.35 16.15
C GLN A 346 -21.28 -3.55 14.64
N PHE A 347 -22.42 -3.58 13.97
CA PHE A 347 -22.56 -3.55 12.52
C PHE A 347 -23.27 -2.27 12.13
N THR A 348 -22.65 -1.42 11.33
CA THR A 348 -23.19 -0.12 10.94
C THR A 348 -23.20 -0.01 9.42
N ASN A 349 -24.36 0.29 8.84
CA ASN A 349 -24.52 0.42 7.38
C ASN A 349 -23.97 -0.79 6.60
N CYS A 350 -24.14 -2.00 7.15
CA CYS A 350 -23.71 -3.24 6.52
C CYS A 350 -24.85 -3.89 5.73
N VAL A 351 -24.51 -4.57 4.64
CA VAL A 351 -25.45 -5.33 3.80
C VAL A 351 -25.36 -6.82 4.13
N PHE A 352 -26.52 -7.48 4.34
CA PHE A 352 -26.62 -8.87 4.81
C PHE A 352 -27.42 -9.78 3.86
N ASN A 353 -27.37 -9.56 2.54
CA ASN A 353 -28.16 -10.39 1.63
C ASN A 353 -27.68 -11.85 1.67
N ASN A 354 -28.60 -12.78 1.93
CA ASN A 354 -28.32 -14.22 1.99
C ASN A 354 -27.22 -14.63 3.00
N VAL A 355 -27.07 -13.90 4.11
CA VAL A 355 -26.10 -14.26 5.16
C VAL A 355 -26.65 -15.35 6.07
N ILE A 356 -25.82 -16.33 6.41
CA ILE A 356 -26.18 -17.48 7.24
C ILE A 356 -25.79 -17.24 8.70
N PHE A 357 -26.74 -17.40 9.63
CA PHE A 357 -26.49 -17.29 11.09
C PHE A 357 -26.90 -18.55 11.87
N ASN A 358 -27.02 -19.69 11.20
CA ASN A 358 -27.48 -20.93 11.83
C ASN A 358 -26.57 -21.34 13.00
N GLY A 359 -27.13 -21.48 14.20
CA GLY A 359 -26.38 -21.86 15.40
C GLY A 359 -25.54 -20.73 16.01
N ALA A 360 -25.52 -19.54 15.40
CA ALA A 360 -24.81 -18.39 15.96
C ALA A 360 -25.42 -17.97 17.31
N THR A 361 -24.58 -17.50 18.23
CA THR A 361 -25.00 -16.93 19.51
C THR A 361 -24.61 -15.46 19.55
N LEU A 362 -25.61 -14.59 19.64
CA LEU A 362 -25.43 -13.15 19.74
C LEU A 362 -25.68 -12.72 21.19
N THR A 363 -24.78 -11.93 21.76
CA THR A 363 -24.95 -11.31 23.07
C THR A 363 -24.64 -9.83 22.92
N ASP A 364 -25.63 -8.97 23.10
CA ASP A 364 -25.47 -7.51 23.02
C ASP A 364 -24.90 -7.00 21.68
N ALA A 365 -25.08 -7.76 20.60
CA ALA A 365 -24.72 -7.33 19.26
C ALA A 365 -25.65 -6.20 18.78
N GLN A 366 -25.10 -5.20 18.08
CA GLN A 366 -25.84 -4.05 17.59
C GLN A 366 -25.77 -3.96 16.07
N PHE A 367 -26.91 -3.66 15.44
CA PHE A 367 -27.02 -3.45 14.01
C PHE A 367 -27.67 -2.10 13.74
N THR A 368 -26.90 -1.13 13.25
CA THR A 368 -27.33 0.25 12.99
C THR A 368 -27.45 0.48 11.50
N ASP A 369 -28.61 0.97 11.06
CA ASP A 369 -28.89 1.34 9.67
C ASP A 369 -28.49 0.26 8.64
N CYS A 370 -28.61 -1.01 9.02
CA CYS A 370 -28.38 -2.17 8.16
C CYS A 370 -29.67 -2.48 7.38
N PRO A 371 -29.73 -2.18 6.07
CA PRO A 371 -30.95 -2.39 5.29
C PRO A 371 -31.34 -3.87 5.23
N GLN A 372 -32.65 -4.13 5.19
CA GLN A 372 -33.22 -5.47 5.04
C GLN A 372 -32.88 -6.48 6.15
N LEU A 373 -32.30 -6.04 7.27
CA LEU A 373 -32.01 -6.90 8.43
C LEU A 373 -33.28 -7.55 9.03
N ASN A 374 -34.45 -6.92 8.81
CA ASN A 374 -35.71 -7.23 9.49
C ASN A 374 -36.39 -8.55 9.06
N GLN A 375 -35.66 -9.52 8.50
CA GLN A 375 -36.14 -10.89 8.25
C GLN A 375 -35.10 -12.02 8.47
N ILE A 376 -33.83 -11.76 8.84
CA ILE A 376 -32.70 -12.62 8.38
C ILE A 376 -31.70 -13.08 9.48
N LEU A 377 -32.12 -13.32 10.73
CA LEU A 377 -31.29 -14.11 11.66
C LEU A 377 -31.89 -15.51 11.94
N PRO A 378 -32.34 -16.31 10.93
CA PRO A 378 -32.82 -17.65 11.18
C PRO A 378 -31.70 -18.50 11.78
N GLY A 379 -32.03 -19.23 12.84
CA GLY A 379 -31.10 -20.11 13.55
C GLY A 379 -30.15 -19.43 14.54
N ALA A 380 -30.08 -18.10 14.60
CA ALA A 380 -29.28 -17.38 15.60
C ALA A 380 -30.01 -17.29 16.96
N THR A 381 -29.29 -17.38 18.07
CA THR A 381 -29.84 -17.32 19.45
C THR A 381 -29.27 -16.13 20.24
N GLY A 382 -29.81 -15.87 21.43
CA GLY A 382 -29.32 -14.80 22.33
C GLY A 382 -30.03 -13.46 22.18
N THR A 383 -29.34 -12.35 22.46
CA THR A 383 -29.85 -10.96 22.48
C THR A 383 -29.12 -10.08 21.48
N TRP A 384 -29.86 -9.20 20.79
CA TRP A 384 -29.28 -8.19 19.90
C TRP A 384 -30.18 -6.96 19.81
N GLN A 385 -29.62 -5.87 19.29
CA GLN A 385 -30.31 -4.60 19.07
C GLN A 385 -30.24 -4.22 17.59
N VAL A 386 -31.36 -3.75 17.03
CA VAL A 386 -31.41 -3.12 15.71
C VAL A 386 -31.78 -1.66 15.90
N ILE A 387 -30.94 -0.76 15.39
CA ILE A 387 -31.13 0.68 15.41
C ILE A 387 -31.47 1.11 13.98
N SER A 388 -32.66 1.68 13.78
CA SER A 388 -33.10 2.15 12.47
C SER A 388 -33.53 3.60 12.59
N ASN A 389 -32.93 4.51 11.81
CA ASN A 389 -33.17 5.95 11.91
C ASN A 389 -32.99 6.47 13.35
N GLY A 390 -31.97 5.98 14.05
CA GLY A 390 -31.66 6.35 15.44
C GLY A 390 -32.61 5.77 16.50
N VAL A 391 -33.58 4.92 16.14
CA VAL A 391 -34.50 4.28 17.11
C VAL A 391 -34.02 2.87 17.44
N PRO A 392 -33.65 2.57 18.70
CA PRO A 392 -33.23 1.25 19.10
C PRO A 392 -34.41 0.30 19.34
N HIS A 393 -34.29 -0.92 18.82
CA HIS A 393 -35.20 -2.03 19.02
C HIS A 393 -34.40 -3.24 19.53
N CYS A 394 -34.82 -3.86 20.64
CA CYS A 394 -34.17 -5.07 21.14
C CYS A 394 -34.88 -6.33 20.70
N TYR A 395 -34.11 -7.42 20.61
CA TYR A 395 -34.55 -8.71 20.11
C TYR A 395 -33.93 -9.81 20.95
N GLN A 396 -34.71 -10.85 21.22
CA GLN A 396 -34.24 -12.09 21.84
C GLN A 396 -34.98 -13.28 21.22
N ARG A 397 -34.29 -14.40 21.04
CA ARG A 397 -34.95 -15.66 20.63
C ARG A 397 -35.37 -16.47 21.86
N GLU A 398 -36.67 -16.54 22.14
CA GLU A 398 -37.24 -17.45 23.15
C GLU A 398 -37.45 -18.87 22.57
N THR A 399 -36.86 -19.90 23.19
CA THR A 399 -37.07 -21.30 22.83
C THR A 399 -38.36 -21.85 23.46
N LYS A 400 -39.51 -21.33 23.02
CA LYS A 400 -40.82 -22.01 23.12
C LYS A 400 -41.55 -21.89 21.79
N ASN A 401 -41.79 -23.04 21.14
CA ASN A 401 -42.55 -23.15 19.89
C ASN A 401 -42.01 -22.34 18.68
N ALA A 402 -40.70 -22.14 18.59
CA ALA A 402 -40.04 -21.48 17.45
C ALA A 402 -40.56 -20.06 17.12
N LYS A 403 -41.22 -19.38 18.07
CA LYS A 403 -41.67 -18.00 17.89
C LYS A 403 -40.55 -17.04 18.30
N VAL A 404 -40.02 -16.31 17.33
CA VAL A 404 -39.20 -15.12 17.61
C VAL A 404 -40.12 -14.10 18.28
N LYS A 405 -39.90 -13.86 19.58
CA LYS A 405 -40.67 -12.85 20.31
C LYS A 405 -39.91 -11.54 20.24
N LEU A 406 -40.43 -10.63 19.42
CA LEU A 406 -39.96 -9.24 19.36
C LEU A 406 -40.41 -8.53 20.64
N VAL A 407 -39.52 -8.43 21.63
CA VAL A 407 -39.80 -7.72 22.87
C VAL A 407 -38.93 -6.47 22.90
N PRO A 408 -39.51 -5.25 22.91
CA PRO A 408 -38.73 -4.04 23.16
C PRO A 408 -38.01 -4.20 24.50
N CYS A 409 -36.72 -3.85 24.59
CA CYS A 409 -36.03 -3.82 25.88
C CYS A 409 -36.90 -3.02 26.84
N SER A 410 -37.27 -3.61 27.97
CA SER A 410 -37.81 -2.86 29.08
C SER A 410 -36.83 -1.72 29.36
N LYS A 411 -37.31 -0.48 29.23
CA LYS A 411 -36.58 0.74 29.56
C LYS A 411 -35.76 0.52 30.84
N SER A 412 -34.46 0.31 30.73
CA SER A 412 -33.55 0.77 31.77
C SER A 412 -33.37 2.25 31.51
N THR A 413 -34.15 3.05 32.22
CA THR A 413 -33.89 4.48 32.39
C THR A 413 -32.41 4.68 32.70
N PRO A 414 -31.68 5.52 31.95
CA PRO A 414 -30.34 5.92 32.38
C PRO A 414 -30.51 6.84 33.61
N ASN A 415 -29.82 6.49 34.69
CA ASN A 415 -29.40 7.44 35.72
C ASN A 415 -27.91 7.72 35.52
#